data_AF-A0A2L0TVD7-F1
#
_entry.id   AF-A0A2L0TVD7-F1
#
_cell.length_a   1.000
_cell.length_b   1.000
_cell.length_c   1.000
_cell.angle_alpha   90.00
_cell.angle_beta   90.00
_cell.angle_gamma   90.00
#
_symmetry.space_group_name_H-M   'P 1'
#
loop_
_entity.id
_entity.type
_entity.pdbx_description
1 polymer ?
#
loop_
_entity_poly.entity_id
_entity_poly.type
_entity_poly.pdbx_seq_one_letter_code
_entity_poly.pdbx_strand_id
1 'polypeptide(L)'
;MKNVKGFTLLELMIAVSLGVILLGIGAPALSSLLSGNALHFESRNILKNMRFARSQAIDNQTVVTACLADANDNCVTADPSHFLVFIDDNANDVLNNGEQVLVRSADFPSSLTATNSITSK
;
A
#
# COMPACT_ATOMS: atom_id res chain seq x y z
N MET A 1 5.06 -57.82 -11.70
CA MET A 1 6.13 -56.97 -12.27
C MET A 1 5.51 -55.62 -12.63
N LYS A 2 5.87 -54.54 -11.92
CA LYS A 2 5.34 -53.19 -12.15
C LYS A 2 6.15 -52.55 -13.29
N ASN A 3 5.54 -52.42 -14.47
CA ASN A 3 6.14 -51.69 -15.58
C ASN A 3 6.16 -50.20 -15.24
N VAL A 4 7.35 -49.63 -15.06
CA VAL A 4 7.52 -48.18 -14.93
C VAL A 4 7.43 -47.60 -16.34
N LYS A 5 6.38 -46.82 -16.63
CA LYS A 5 6.26 -46.10 -17.90
C LYS A 5 7.17 -44.87 -17.84
N GLY A 6 8.22 -44.84 -18.67
CA GLY A 6 9.07 -43.67 -18.87
C GLY A 6 8.49 -42.72 -19.92
N PHE A 7 8.84 -41.44 -19.84
CA PHE A 7 8.54 -40.42 -20.85
C PHE A 7 9.55 -40.49 -22.00
N THR A 8 9.10 -40.16 -23.22
CA THR A 8 10.02 -40.04 -24.37
C THR A 8 10.76 -38.70 -24.32
N LEU A 9 11.95 -38.63 -24.92
CA LEU A 9 12.71 -37.37 -25.02
C LEU A 9 11.88 -36.28 -25.73
N LEU A 10 11.12 -36.67 -26.77
CA LEU A 10 10.23 -35.77 -27.50
C LEU A 10 9.13 -35.19 -26.59
N GLU A 11 8.53 -36.01 -25.73
CA GLU A 11 7.46 -35.59 -24.82
C GLU A 11 7.97 -34.60 -23.76
N LEU A 12 9.18 -34.82 -23.24
CA LEU A 12 9.84 -33.85 -22.36
C LEU A 12 10.08 -32.51 -23.07
N MET A 13 10.57 -32.53 -24.32
CA MET A 13 10.81 -31.31 -25.08
C MET A 13 9.52 -30.51 -25.35
N ILE A 14 8.42 -31.20 -25.67
CA ILE A 14 7.11 -30.56 -25.87
C ILE A 14 6.57 -30.00 -24.55
N ALA A 15 6.66 -30.74 -23.44
CA ALA A 15 6.19 -30.26 -22.15
C ALA A 15 6.96 -29.01 -21.69
N VAL A 16 8.29 -28.99 -21.85
CA VAL A 16 9.12 -27.84 -21.49
C VAL A 16 8.83 -26.65 -22.42
N SER A 17 8.66 -26.87 -23.73
CA SER A 17 8.35 -25.77 -24.65
C SER A 17 7.01 -25.10 -24.33
N LEU A 18 5.97 -25.90 -24.05
CA LEU A 18 4.69 -25.39 -23.56
C LEU A 18 4.83 -24.67 -22.22
N GLY A 19 5.61 -25.23 -21.29
CA GLY A 19 5.88 -24.61 -19.99
C GLY A 19 6.51 -23.22 -20.13
N VAL A 20 7.49 -23.06 -21.01
CA VAL A 20 8.13 -21.76 -21.29
C VAL A 20 7.13 -20.77 -21.87
N ILE A 21 6.28 -21.19 -22.81
CA ILE A 21 5.25 -20.32 -23.41
C ILE A 21 4.28 -19.83 -22.33
N LEU A 22 3.80 -20.73 -21.47
CA LEU A 22 2.88 -20.38 -20.39
C LEU A 22 3.51 -19.44 -19.36
N LEU A 23 4.75 -19.71 -18.94
CA LEU A 23 5.46 -18.84 -17.99
C LEU A 23 5.76 -17.46 -18.57
N GLY A 24 6.09 -17.39 -19.86
CA GLY A 24 6.35 -16.13 -20.56
C GLY A 24 5.17 -15.15 -20.53
N ILE A 25 3.93 -15.67 -20.51
CA ILE A 25 2.71 -14.85 -20.44
C ILE A 25 2.21 -14.73 -18.99
N GLY A 26 2.26 -15.81 -18.22
CA GLY A 26 1.70 -15.89 -16.87
C GLY A 26 2.46 -15.07 -15.83
N ALA A 27 3.81 -15.09 -15.87
CA ALA A 27 4.62 -14.36 -14.91
C ALA A 27 4.43 -12.82 -14.98
N PRO A 28 4.50 -12.16 -16.15
CA PRO A 28 4.25 -10.72 -16.21
C PRO A 28 2.81 -10.34 -15.87
N ALA A 29 1.82 -11.17 -16.21
CA ALA A 29 0.42 -10.95 -15.86
C ALA A 29 0.19 -11.02 -14.34
N LEU A 30 0.87 -11.92 -13.63
CA LEU A 30 0.80 -11.97 -12.17
C LEU A 30 1.39 -10.70 -11.53
N SER A 31 2.52 -10.21 -12.07
CA SER A 31 3.15 -8.97 -11.59
C SER A 31 2.22 -7.76 -11.69
N SER A 32 1.54 -7.59 -12.83
CA SER A 32 0.60 -6.47 -13.01
C SER A 32 -0.61 -6.56 -12.08
N LEU A 33 -1.14 -7.76 -11.86
CA LEU A 33 -2.24 -7.99 -10.92
C LEU A 33 -1.83 -7.67 -9.47
N LEU A 34 -0.63 -8.05 -9.05
CA LEU A 34 -0.13 -7.74 -7.71
C LEU A 34 0.03 -6.22 -7.50
N SER A 35 0.62 -5.52 -8.47
CA SER A 35 0.76 -4.06 -8.42
C SER A 35 -0.58 -3.32 -8.35
N GLY A 36 -1.56 -3.77 -9.14
CA GLY A 36 -2.92 -3.20 -9.10
C GLY A 36 -3.61 -3.44 -7.76
N ASN A 37 -3.50 -4.63 -7.20
CA ASN A 37 -4.05 -4.94 -5.88
C ASN A 37 -3.38 -4.13 -4.75
N ALA A 38 -2.07 -3.92 -4.81
CA ALA A 38 -1.34 -3.11 -3.83
C ALA A 38 -1.85 -1.65 -3.82
N LEU A 39 -2.03 -1.04 -5.00
CA LEU A 39 -2.62 0.29 -5.15
C LEU A 39 -4.01 0.38 -4.52
N HIS A 40 -4.89 -0.57 -4.83
CA HIS A 40 -6.25 -0.60 -4.30
C HIS A 40 -6.30 -0.83 -2.79
N PHE A 41 -5.40 -1.66 -2.27
CA PHE A 41 -5.29 -1.92 -0.84
C PHE A 41 -4.88 -0.64 -0.09
N GLU A 42 -3.83 0.05 -0.55
CA GLU A 42 -3.33 1.25 0.13
C GLU A 42 -4.35 2.41 0.08
N SER A 43 -4.99 2.62 -1.06
CA SER A 43 -6.07 3.62 -1.18
C SER A 43 -7.21 3.38 -0.19
N ARG A 44 -7.64 2.11 -0.02
CA ARG A 44 -8.67 1.75 0.96
C ARG A 44 -8.18 1.91 2.39
N ASN A 45 -6.92 1.64 2.65
CA ASN A 45 -6.30 1.80 3.96
C ASN A 45 -6.31 3.28 4.38
N ILE A 46 -5.91 4.19 3.50
CA ILE A 46 -5.97 5.64 3.73
C ILE A 46 -7.42 6.08 3.99
N LEU A 47 -8.39 5.65 3.17
CA LEU A 47 -9.80 5.99 3.37
C LEU A 47 -10.34 5.48 4.71
N LYS A 48 -9.97 4.26 5.11
CA LYS A 48 -10.34 3.68 6.41
C LYS A 48 -9.76 4.53 7.55
N ASN A 49 -8.49 4.92 7.47
CA ASN A 49 -7.85 5.71 8.49
C ASN A 49 -8.42 7.14 8.58
N MET A 50 -8.81 7.73 7.45
CA MET A 50 -9.53 9.02 7.46
C MET A 50 -10.91 8.93 8.12
N ARG A 51 -11.66 7.86 7.87
CA ARG A 51 -12.93 7.63 8.56
C ARG A 51 -12.73 7.43 10.05
N PHE A 52 -11.67 6.72 10.44
CA PHE A 52 -11.29 6.55 11.82
C PHE A 52 -10.92 7.88 12.49
N ALA A 53 -10.06 8.69 11.86
CA ALA A 53 -9.68 10.01 12.33
C ALA A 53 -10.90 10.91 12.56
N ARG A 54 -11.85 10.91 11.61
CA ARG A 54 -13.11 11.64 11.73
C ARG A 54 -13.96 11.16 12.91
N SER A 55 -14.07 9.84 13.12
CA SER A 55 -14.80 9.31 14.28
C SER A 55 -14.13 9.78 15.57
N GLN A 56 -12.80 9.66 15.65
CA GLN A 56 -12.05 10.08 16.83
C GLN A 56 -12.23 11.56 17.17
N ALA A 57 -12.23 12.43 16.15
CA ALA A 57 -12.47 13.87 16.33
C ALA A 57 -13.87 14.15 16.87
N ILE A 58 -14.88 13.43 16.38
CA ILE A 58 -16.28 13.58 16.80
C ILE A 58 -16.49 13.02 18.21
N ASP A 59 -16.00 11.81 18.46
CA ASP A 59 -16.25 11.06 19.69
C ASP A 59 -15.58 11.73 20.90
N ASN A 60 -14.39 12.30 20.73
CA ASN A 60 -13.66 12.98 21.81
C ASN A 60 -13.83 14.50 21.79
N GLN A 61 -14.51 15.08 20.78
CA GLN A 61 -14.61 16.52 20.59
C GLN A 61 -13.25 17.24 20.55
N THR A 62 -12.23 16.56 20.02
CA THR A 62 -10.86 17.09 19.86
C THR A 62 -10.55 17.34 18.40
N VAL A 63 -9.60 18.24 18.14
CA VAL A 63 -9.06 18.44 16.78
C VAL A 63 -8.12 17.27 16.47
N VAL A 64 -8.30 16.67 15.30
CA VAL A 64 -7.49 15.53 14.84
C VAL A 64 -7.00 15.85 13.44
N THR A 65 -5.68 15.81 13.26
CA THR A 65 -5.02 16.07 11.99
C THR A 65 -4.63 14.75 11.35
N ALA A 66 -4.95 14.61 10.06
CA ALA A 66 -4.64 13.44 9.26
C ALA A 66 -3.89 13.89 8.00
N CYS A 67 -2.64 13.46 7.88
CA CYS A 67 -1.74 13.94 6.84
C CYS A 67 -0.86 12.82 6.28
N LEU A 68 -0.26 13.11 5.12
CA LEU A 68 0.86 12.34 4.60
C LEU A 68 2.13 12.90 5.23
N ALA A 69 2.95 12.05 5.82
CA ALA A 69 4.12 12.43 6.59
C ALA A 69 5.43 11.89 5.98
N ASP A 70 6.53 12.60 6.23
CA ASP A 70 7.89 12.14 5.94
C ASP A 70 8.42 11.21 7.05
N ALA A 71 9.65 10.70 6.89
CA ALA A 71 10.26 9.80 7.86
C ALA A 71 10.46 10.42 9.26
N ASN A 72 10.35 11.74 9.38
CA ASN A 72 10.45 12.49 10.62
C ASN A 72 9.07 12.88 11.19
N ASP A 73 7.98 12.32 10.64
CA ASP A 73 6.60 12.58 11.04
C ASP A 73 6.11 14.02 10.79
N ASN A 74 6.76 14.74 9.87
CA ASN A 74 6.27 16.04 9.44
C ASN A 74 5.27 15.86 8.31
N CYS A 75 4.13 16.53 8.40
CA CYS A 75 3.16 16.57 7.31
C CYS A 75 3.77 17.25 6.07
N VAL A 76 3.85 16.53 4.95
CA VAL A 76 4.48 17.00 3.70
C VAL A 76 3.56 16.83 2.49
N THR A 77 3.78 17.65 1.46
CA THR A 77 3.04 17.58 0.19
C THR A 77 3.79 16.81 -0.89
N ALA A 78 5.12 16.76 -0.80
CA ALA A 78 6.01 16.05 -1.72
C ALA A 78 6.75 14.94 -0.96
N ASP A 79 7.00 13.83 -1.66
CA ASP A 79 7.75 12.66 -1.20
C ASP A 79 7.36 12.15 0.21
N PRO A 80 6.06 11.92 0.48
CA PRO A 80 5.64 11.34 1.75
C PRO A 80 6.08 9.88 1.87
N SER A 81 6.49 9.48 3.07
CA SER A 81 6.84 8.09 3.39
C SER A 81 5.66 7.29 3.93
N HIS A 82 4.79 7.90 4.75
CA HIS A 82 3.68 7.19 5.40
C HIS A 82 2.48 8.10 5.66
N PHE A 83 1.38 7.50 6.12
CA PHE A 83 0.17 8.20 6.56
C PHE A 83 0.15 8.30 8.09
N LEU A 84 -0.15 9.49 8.59
CA LEU A 84 -0.12 9.82 10.01
C LEU A 84 -1.44 10.46 10.43
N VAL A 85 -1.94 10.05 11.59
CA VAL A 85 -3.11 10.64 12.26
C VAL A 85 -2.76 10.88 13.72
N PHE A 86 -2.97 12.10 14.20
CA PHE A 86 -2.70 12.51 15.56
C PHE A 86 -3.74 13.51 16.07
N ILE A 87 -3.87 13.62 17.39
CA ILE A 87 -4.66 14.68 18.03
C ILE A 87 -3.84 15.97 17.97
N ASP A 88 -4.42 17.02 17.39
CA ASP A 88 -3.76 18.30 17.16
C ASP A 88 -4.40 19.36 18.07
N ASP A 89 -3.97 19.36 19.35
CA ASP A 89 -4.59 20.19 20.39
C ASP A 89 -4.42 21.70 20.13
N ASN A 90 -3.42 22.10 19.34
CA ASN A 90 -3.13 23.50 19.04
C ASN A 90 -3.50 23.91 17.60
N ALA A 91 -4.06 22.99 16.80
CA ALA A 91 -4.50 23.19 15.42
C ALA A 91 -3.40 23.76 14.50
N ASN A 92 -2.16 23.28 14.65
CA ASN A 92 -1.02 23.79 13.88
C ASN A 92 -0.55 22.87 12.74
N ASP A 93 -1.24 21.76 12.49
CA ASP A 93 -0.91 20.75 11.47
C ASP A 93 0.47 20.09 11.65
N VAL A 94 1.08 20.20 12.83
CA VAL A 94 2.41 19.67 13.14
C VAL A 94 2.32 18.78 14.37
N LEU A 95 2.90 17.58 14.32
CA LEU A 95 2.97 16.71 15.48
C LEU A 95 3.92 17.32 16.54
N ASN A 96 3.36 17.79 17.65
CA ASN A 96 4.10 18.40 18.75
C ASN A 96 4.39 17.40 19.89
N ASN A 97 5.39 17.73 20.71
CA ASN A 97 5.72 16.92 21.88
C ASN A 97 4.61 17.02 22.94
N GLY A 98 3.83 15.95 23.09
CA GLY A 98 2.66 15.88 23.99
C GLY A 98 1.37 15.52 23.26
N GLU A 99 1.34 15.64 21.94
CA GLU A 99 0.22 15.22 21.11
C GLU A 99 0.22 13.70 20.91
N GLN A 100 -0.98 13.12 20.96
CA GLN A 100 -1.13 11.68 20.86
C GLN A 100 -1.25 11.24 19.39
N VAL A 101 -0.33 10.39 18.95
CA VAL A 101 -0.45 9.68 17.68
C VAL A 101 -1.52 8.59 17.79
N LEU A 102 -2.51 8.65 16.91
CA LEU A 102 -3.62 7.69 16.85
C LEU A 102 -3.36 6.58 15.85
N VAL A 103 -2.79 6.93 14.69
CA VAL A 103 -2.47 5.98 13.62
C VAL A 103 -1.16 6.39 12.98
N ARG A 104 -0.29 5.41 12.77
CA ARG A 104 0.87 5.49 11.88
C ARG A 104 0.83 4.30 10.94
N SER A 105 0.70 4.54 9.63
CA SER A 105 0.79 3.45 8.66
C SER A 105 2.24 2.98 8.52
N ALA A 106 2.42 1.80 7.93
CA ALA A 106 3.73 1.43 7.41
C ALA A 106 4.15 2.37 6.28
N ASP A 107 5.45 2.40 6.00
CA ASP A 107 6.01 3.14 4.88
C ASP A 107 5.42 2.62 3.56
N PHE A 108 5.14 3.54 2.64
CA PHE A 108 4.71 3.19 1.31
C PHE A 108 5.82 2.40 0.61
N PRO A 109 5.48 1.27 -0.04
CA PRO A 109 6.48 0.52 -0.79
C PRO A 109 7.00 1.36 -1.96
N SER A 110 8.26 1.17 -2.34
CA SER A 110 8.93 1.92 -3.42
C SER A 110 8.27 1.79 -4.80
N SER A 111 7.35 0.83 -4.98
CA SER A 111 6.52 0.68 -6.17
C SER A 111 5.33 1.65 -6.23
N LEU A 112 5.06 2.38 -5.14
CA LEU A 112 3.95 3.30 -5.00
C LEU A 112 4.49 4.71 -4.72
N THR A 113 3.92 5.70 -5.43
CA THR A 113 4.16 7.11 -5.13
C THR A 113 2.85 7.70 -4.65
N ALA A 114 2.81 8.12 -3.38
CA ALA A 114 1.71 8.90 -2.85
C ALA A 114 1.97 10.38 -3.13
N THR A 115 0.96 11.11 -3.60
CA THR A 115 1.03 12.56 -3.80
C THR A 115 -0.18 13.20 -3.16
N ASN A 116 0.04 14.35 -2.51
CA ASN A 116 -1.04 15.16 -2.00
C ASN A 116 -1.47 16.18 -3.07
N SER A 117 -2.39 15.78 -3.95
CA SER A 117 -3.00 16.72 -4.89
C SER A 117 -4.24 17.35 -4.25
N ILE A 118 -4.08 18.54 -3.66
CA ILE A 118 -5.23 19.36 -3.26
C ILE A 118 -5.85 19.89 -4.56
N THR A 119 -6.87 19.20 -5.07
CA THR A 119 -7.67 19.72 -6.18
C THR A 119 -8.57 20.83 -5.63
N SER A 120 -8.01 22.03 -5.45
CA SER A 120 -8.79 23.23 -5.14
C SER A 120 -9.76 23.45 -6.29
N LYS A 121 -11.06 23.31 -6.01
CA LYS A 121 -12.13 23.63 -6.97
C LYS A 121 -12.50 25.11 -6.87
#